data_AF-A0A4Y2QNP1-F1
#
_entry.id   AF-A0A4Y2QNP1-F1
#
_cell.length_a   1.000
_cell.length_b   1.000
_cell.length_c   1.000
_cell.angle_alpha   90.00
_cell.angle_beta   90.00
_cell.angle_gamma   90.00
#
_symmetry.space_group_name_H-M   'P 1'
#
loop_
_entity.id
_entity.type
_entity.pdbx_description
1 polymer ?
#
loop_
_entity_poly.entity_id
_entity_poly.type
_entity_poly.pdbx_seq_one_letter_code
_entity_poly.pdbx_strand_id
1 'polypeptide(L)'
;MIRMMPELATPSPIFHTTPAPCSHLKCLLKNYIVSKWNEYWNSYDSASGIRVRGYINQVSPKFLIHNKFLIYFLSGHGPFPSYLHRFKFLDSPHCICGMLGDADHYIFSCSLTEEFHLIKPADEHKKAWFNNLLTNKQAVTKMEGAFRTSRNICDTLTQERDHN
;
A
#
# COMPACT_ATOMS: atom_id res chain seq x y z
N MET A 1 55.46 -40.27 -56.42
CA MET A 1 54.28 -39.43 -56.71
C MET A 1 53.30 -39.61 -55.56
N ILE A 2 53.35 -38.73 -54.55
CA ILE A 2 52.48 -38.81 -53.37
C ILE A 2 51.22 -37.99 -53.66
N ARG A 3 50.05 -38.65 -53.66
CA ARG A 3 48.75 -38.03 -53.93
C ARG A 3 48.18 -37.57 -52.59
N MET A 4 48.20 -36.27 -52.31
CA MET A 4 47.49 -35.71 -51.15
C MET A 4 46.00 -35.61 -51.48
N MET A 5 45.15 -36.19 -50.62
CA MET A 5 43.70 -36.00 -50.67
C MET A 5 43.32 -34.70 -49.94
N PRO A 6 42.32 -33.94 -50.45
CA PRO A 6 41.86 -32.75 -49.75
C PRO A 6 40.89 -33.14 -48.62
N GLU A 7 41.15 -32.60 -47.44
CA GLU A 7 40.28 -32.71 -46.27
C GLU A 7 39.06 -31.80 -46.46
N LEU A 8 37.86 -32.39 -46.54
CA LEU A 8 36.61 -31.65 -46.63
C LEU A 8 36.23 -31.12 -45.24
N ALA A 9 36.45 -29.82 -45.02
CA ALA A 9 35.93 -29.12 -43.86
C ALA A 9 34.39 -29.08 -43.92
N THR A 10 33.73 -29.73 -42.96
CA THR A 10 32.28 -29.61 -42.77
C THR A 10 31.98 -28.27 -42.08
N PRO A 11 31.10 -27.41 -42.64
CA PRO A 11 30.76 -26.15 -42.00
C PRO A 11 29.98 -26.43 -40.72
N SER A 12 30.44 -25.88 -39.60
CA SER A 12 29.72 -25.96 -38.32
C SER A 12 28.28 -25.42 -38.52
N PRO A 13 27.26 -26.06 -37.93
CA PRO A 13 25.89 -25.58 -38.06
C PRO A 13 25.82 -24.18 -37.43
N ILE A 14 25.51 -23.19 -38.26
CA ILE A 14 25.21 -21.84 -37.80
C ILE A 14 23.88 -21.95 -37.05
N PHE A 15 23.96 -22.06 -35.73
CA PHE A 15 22.79 -21.87 -34.88
C PHE A 15 22.35 -20.43 -35.04
N HIS A 16 21.33 -20.20 -35.86
CA HIS A 16 20.60 -18.94 -35.86
C HIS A 16 19.90 -18.83 -34.52
N THR A 17 20.56 -18.19 -33.55
CA THR A 17 19.96 -17.79 -32.29
C THR A 17 18.92 -16.72 -32.60
N THR A 18 17.67 -17.16 -32.78
CA THR A 18 16.53 -16.24 -32.85
C THR A 18 16.53 -15.44 -31.54
N PRO A 19 16.76 -14.11 -31.56
CA PRO A 19 16.83 -13.34 -30.32
C PRO A 19 15.50 -13.42 -29.61
N ALA A 20 15.53 -13.62 -28.29
CA ALA A 20 14.32 -13.62 -27.49
C ALA A 20 13.56 -12.29 -27.72
N PRO A 21 12.24 -12.32 -27.97
CA PRO A 21 11.48 -11.10 -28.19
C PRO A 21 11.64 -10.12 -27.01
N CYS A 22 11.69 -8.81 -27.27
CA CYS A 22 11.78 -7.81 -26.20
C CYS A 22 10.64 -7.93 -25.17
N SER A 23 9.46 -8.43 -25.57
CA SER A 23 8.34 -8.74 -24.68
C SER A 23 8.67 -9.82 -23.65
N HIS A 24 9.48 -10.82 -24.03
CA HIS A 24 9.96 -11.88 -23.13
C HIS A 24 10.87 -11.29 -22.06
N LEU A 25 11.85 -10.46 -22.45
CA LEU A 25 12.74 -9.78 -21.51
C LEU A 25 11.96 -8.87 -20.54
N LYS A 26 10.98 -8.11 -21.05
CA LYS A 26 10.09 -7.27 -20.21
C LYS A 26 9.30 -8.11 -19.20
N CYS A 27 8.80 -9.28 -19.60
CA CYS A 27 8.08 -10.19 -18.72
C CYS A 27 9.00 -10.72 -17.61
N LEU A 28 10.19 -11.19 -17.96
CA LEU A 28 11.19 -11.68 -16.99
C LEU A 28 11.57 -10.61 -15.98
N LEU A 29 11.90 -9.39 -16.45
CA LEU A 29 12.24 -8.27 -15.59
C LEU A 29 11.09 -7.92 -14.64
N LYS A 30 9.85 -7.87 -15.15
CA LYS A 30 8.67 -7.59 -14.34
C LYS A 30 8.49 -8.64 -13.23
N ASN A 31 8.62 -9.93 -13.56
CA ASN A 31 8.48 -11.00 -12.58
C ASN A 31 9.59 -10.96 -11.53
N TYR A 32 10.83 -10.69 -11.96
CA TYR A 32 11.97 -10.54 -11.05
C TYR A 32 11.77 -9.38 -10.06
N ILE A 33 11.39 -8.20 -10.58
CA ILE A 33 11.12 -7.00 -9.76
C ILE A 33 10.01 -7.30 -8.74
N VAL A 34 8.89 -7.90 -9.18
CA VAL A 34 7.77 -8.24 -8.29
C VAL A 34 8.20 -9.26 -7.23
N SER A 35 9.03 -10.25 -7.57
CA SER A 35 9.57 -11.21 -6.59
C SER A 35 10.41 -10.51 -5.54
N LYS A 36 11.39 -9.71 -5.98
CA LYS A 36 12.31 -8.99 -5.08
C LYS A 36 11.57 -8.03 -4.15
N TRP A 37 10.57 -7.33 -4.67
CA TRP A 37 9.73 -6.47 -3.84
C TRP A 37 8.86 -7.24 -2.87
N ASN A 38 8.33 -8.42 -3.23
CA ASN A 38 7.58 -9.25 -2.27
C ASN A 38 8.49 -9.80 -1.16
N GLU A 39 9.71 -10.23 -1.49
CA GLU A 39 10.72 -10.64 -0.49
C GLU A 39 11.00 -9.50 0.51
N TYR A 40 11.27 -8.29 0.00
CA TYR A 40 11.48 -7.11 0.83
C TYR A 40 10.23 -6.77 1.67
N TRP A 41 9.06 -6.75 1.03
CA TRP A 41 7.78 -6.44 1.68
C TRP A 41 7.45 -7.38 2.84
N ASN A 42 7.75 -8.68 2.69
CA ASN A 42 7.49 -9.70 3.71
C ASN A 42 8.49 -9.65 4.88
N SER A 43 9.69 -9.14 4.65
CA SER A 43 10.74 -8.99 5.68
C SER A 43 10.74 -7.61 6.37
N TYR A 44 10.02 -6.64 5.83
CA TYR A 44 9.99 -5.28 6.35
C TYR A 44 9.16 -5.13 7.64
N ASP A 45 9.79 -4.84 8.77
CA ASP A 45 9.15 -4.87 10.09
C ASP A 45 8.87 -3.46 10.69
N SER A 46 8.05 -2.67 10.02
CA SER A 46 7.52 -1.43 10.60
C SER A 46 6.05 -1.60 11.00
N ALA A 47 5.59 -0.86 12.01
CA ALA A 47 4.18 -0.86 12.41
C ALA A 47 3.23 -0.57 11.24
N SER A 48 3.56 0.39 10.38
CA SER A 48 2.80 0.70 9.17
C SER A 48 2.84 -0.43 8.15
N GLY A 49 4.00 -1.07 7.96
CA GLY A 49 4.15 -2.24 7.08
C GLY A 49 3.31 -3.44 7.55
N ILE A 50 3.35 -3.74 8.85
CA ILE A 50 2.54 -4.80 9.48
C ILE A 50 1.05 -4.50 9.26
N ARG A 51 0.61 -3.25 9.49
CA ARG A 51 -0.78 -2.84 9.30
C ARG A 51 -1.24 -3.05 7.86
N VAL A 52 -0.48 -2.56 6.88
CA VAL A 52 -0.84 -2.68 5.45
C VAL A 52 -0.92 -4.16 5.04
N ARG A 53 -0.02 -5.02 5.51
CA ARG A 53 -0.06 -6.48 5.27
C ARG A 53 -1.30 -7.17 5.84
N GLY A 54 -1.90 -6.61 6.88
CA GLY A 54 -3.18 -7.07 7.41
C GLY A 54 -4.34 -6.92 6.41
N TYR A 55 -4.25 -5.97 5.48
CA TYR A 55 -5.31 -5.68 4.50
C TYR A 55 -4.94 -6.07 3.07
N ILE A 56 -3.65 -6.12 2.72
CA ILE A 56 -3.15 -6.41 1.37
C ILE A 56 -2.22 -7.64 1.40
N ASN A 57 -2.49 -8.59 0.51
CA ASN A 57 -1.76 -9.87 0.45
C ASN A 57 -0.32 -9.76 -0.04
N GLN A 58 -0.09 -9.00 -1.11
CA GLN A 58 1.19 -8.96 -1.82
C GLN A 58 1.34 -7.63 -2.52
N VAL A 59 2.59 -7.25 -2.79
CA VAL A 59 2.81 -6.14 -3.72
C VAL A 59 2.37 -6.57 -5.11
N SER A 60 1.68 -5.68 -5.81
CA SER A 60 1.22 -5.94 -7.17
C SER A 60 1.33 -4.67 -8.00
N PRO A 61 1.92 -4.75 -9.20
CA PRO A 61 1.99 -3.61 -10.11
C PRO A 61 0.62 -3.20 -10.67
N LYS A 62 -0.40 -4.06 -10.51
CA LYS A 62 -1.79 -3.75 -10.89
C LYS A 62 -2.57 -3.10 -9.73
N PHE A 63 -2.05 -3.20 -8.51
CA PHE A 63 -2.70 -2.71 -7.32
C PHE A 63 -2.28 -1.27 -7.08
N LEU A 64 -3.03 -0.34 -7.67
CA LEU A 64 -2.82 1.10 -7.52
C LEU A 64 -3.98 1.68 -6.71
N ILE A 65 -3.68 2.13 -5.49
CA ILE A 65 -4.62 2.90 -4.69
C ILE A 65 -4.46 4.36 -5.07
N HIS A 66 -5.41 4.88 -5.83
CA HIS A 66 -5.42 6.30 -6.22
C HIS A 66 -6.09 7.19 -5.17
N ASN A 67 -6.89 6.62 -4.26
CA ASN A 67 -7.56 7.39 -3.23
C ASN A 67 -6.64 7.59 -2.01
N LYS A 68 -6.29 8.85 -1.72
CA LYS A 68 -5.45 9.21 -0.57
C LYS A 68 -6.02 8.78 0.78
N PHE A 69 -7.34 8.73 0.94
CA PHE A 69 -7.98 8.34 2.19
C PHE A 69 -7.82 6.84 2.45
N LEU A 70 -7.87 6.00 1.42
CA LEU A 70 -7.53 4.58 1.54
C LEU A 70 -6.07 4.39 1.95
N ILE A 71 -5.16 5.20 1.40
CA ILE A 71 -3.75 5.21 1.80
C ILE A 71 -3.62 5.61 3.28
N TYR A 72 -4.38 6.62 3.72
CA TYR A 72 -4.37 7.03 5.13
C TYR A 72 -4.82 5.92 6.06
N PHE A 73 -5.92 5.25 5.72
CA PHE A 73 -6.43 4.12 6.49
C PHE A 73 -5.41 2.97 6.59
N LEU A 74 -4.87 2.53 5.45
CA LEU A 74 -3.96 1.38 5.39
C LEU A 74 -2.67 1.62 6.13
N SER A 75 -2.07 2.78 5.91
CA SER A 75 -0.78 3.10 6.48
C SER A 75 -0.92 3.54 7.95
N GLY A 76 -2.08 4.08 8.34
CA GLY A 76 -2.24 4.82 9.60
C GLY A 76 -1.57 6.19 9.57
N HIS A 77 -1.02 6.61 8.42
CA HIS A 77 -0.46 7.94 8.21
C HIS A 77 -1.57 8.86 7.76
N GLY A 78 -1.67 10.05 8.32
CA GLY A 78 -2.72 10.98 7.91
C GLY A 78 -2.92 12.09 8.93
N PRO A 79 -3.95 12.91 8.72
CA PRO A 79 -4.30 13.98 9.64
C PRO A 79 -5.03 13.40 10.87
N PHE A 80 -4.34 12.51 11.60
CA PHE A 80 -4.85 11.82 12.78
C PHE A 80 -4.07 12.31 14.00
N PRO A 81 -4.72 12.61 15.14
CA PRO A 81 -4.03 13.07 16.34
C PRO A 81 -2.87 12.16 16.77
N SER A 82 -3.09 10.84 16.77
CA SER A 82 -2.07 9.85 17.13
C SER A 82 -0.83 9.90 16.22
N TYR A 83 -1.04 10.08 14.91
CA TYR A 83 0.03 10.18 13.92
C TYR A 83 0.77 11.51 14.02
N LEU A 84 0.05 12.62 14.12
CA LEU A 84 0.64 13.96 14.19
C LEU A 84 1.40 14.19 15.51
N HIS A 85 0.91 13.65 16.63
CA HIS A 85 1.61 13.67 17.92
C HIS A 85 2.97 12.95 17.87
N ARG A 86 3.08 11.85 17.10
CA ARG A 86 4.37 11.14 16.91
C ARG A 86 5.43 12.06 16.29
N PHE A 87 5.03 13.01 15.45
CA PHE A 87 5.92 13.99 14.83
C PHE A 87 5.96 15.34 15.56
N LYS A 88 5.38 15.43 16.76
CA LYS A 88 5.38 16.64 17.59
C LYS A 88 4.65 17.84 16.97
N PHE A 89 3.74 17.58 16.04
CA PHE A 89 2.83 18.61 15.51
C PHE A 89 1.68 18.90 16.48
N LEU A 90 1.20 17.87 17.19
CA LEU A 90 0.19 17.99 18.24
C LEU A 90 0.75 17.52 19.59
N ASP A 91 0.24 18.08 20.68
CA ASP A 91 0.68 17.76 22.05
C ASP A 91 0.04 16.50 22.62
N SER A 92 -1.12 16.08 22.08
CA SER A 92 -1.84 14.87 22.51
C SER A 92 -2.13 13.94 21.33
N PRO A 93 -2.00 12.61 21.50
CA PRO A 93 -2.39 11.63 20.48
C PRO A 93 -3.91 11.35 20.47
N HIS A 94 -4.68 11.97 21.35
CA HIS A 94 -6.09 11.67 21.55
C HIS A 94 -6.99 12.53 20.66
N CYS A 95 -8.13 11.94 20.26
CA CYS A 95 -9.27 12.66 19.73
C CYS A 95 -9.91 13.52 20.83
N ILE A 96 -10.65 14.57 20.46
CA ILE A 96 -11.40 15.41 21.41
C ILE A 96 -12.46 14.62 22.20
N CYS A 97 -12.86 13.44 21.73
CA CYS A 97 -13.74 12.53 22.47
C CYS A 97 -13.00 11.70 23.55
N GLY A 98 -11.70 11.92 23.75
CA GLY A 98 -10.88 11.28 24.80
C GLY A 98 -10.23 9.95 24.41
N MET A 99 -10.59 9.35 23.28
CA MET A 99 -9.98 8.09 22.80
C MET A 99 -8.75 8.34 21.93
N LEU A 100 -7.93 7.32 21.71
CA LEU A 100 -6.78 7.41 20.80
C LEU A 100 -7.25 7.84 19.39
N GLY A 101 -6.72 8.95 18.89
CA GLY A 101 -7.12 9.51 17.61
C GLY A 101 -6.41 8.85 16.44
N ASP A 102 -6.68 7.58 16.17
CA ASP A 102 -6.14 6.82 15.04
C ASP A 102 -7.17 6.56 13.92
N ALA A 103 -6.73 6.02 12.79
CA ALA A 103 -7.60 5.75 11.65
C ALA A 103 -8.74 4.78 11.97
N ASP A 104 -8.51 3.79 12.84
CA ASP A 104 -9.52 2.78 13.18
C ASP A 104 -10.61 3.41 14.06
N HIS A 105 -10.23 4.26 15.01
CA HIS A 105 -11.16 5.01 15.85
C HIS A 105 -12.13 5.84 15.00
N TYR A 106 -11.63 6.66 14.07
CA TYR A 106 -12.49 7.50 13.23
C TYR A 106 -13.41 6.71 12.30
N ILE A 107 -13.01 5.51 11.86
CA ILE A 107 -13.82 4.69 10.93
C ILE A 107 -14.81 3.79 11.65
N PHE A 108 -14.51 3.33 12.86
CA PHE A 108 -15.27 2.27 13.50
C PHE A 108 -15.97 2.66 14.80
N SER A 109 -15.57 3.75 15.48
CA SER A 109 -16.07 3.99 16.85
C SER A 109 -16.10 5.44 17.35
N CYS A 110 -15.62 6.43 16.60
CA CYS A 110 -15.60 7.81 17.07
C CYS A 110 -17.02 8.41 17.11
N SER A 111 -17.40 9.00 18.24
CA SER A 111 -18.69 9.68 18.41
C SER A 111 -18.87 10.89 17.47
N LEU A 112 -17.77 11.46 16.97
CA LEU A 112 -17.79 12.60 16.04
C LEU A 112 -18.04 12.19 14.59
N THR A 113 -18.00 10.89 14.30
CA THR A 113 -18.12 10.34 12.93
C THR A 113 -19.12 9.21 12.85
N GLU A 114 -20.10 9.16 13.75
CA GLU A 114 -21.12 8.09 13.84
C GLU A 114 -21.83 7.83 12.50
N GLU A 115 -22.17 8.89 11.75
CA GLU A 115 -22.80 8.78 10.43
C GLU A 115 -21.92 8.08 9.38
N PHE A 116 -20.59 8.12 9.58
CA PHE A 116 -19.58 7.58 8.68
C PHE A 116 -19.06 6.21 9.08
N HIS A 117 -19.55 5.63 10.19
CA HIS A 117 -19.04 4.35 10.65
C HIS A 117 -19.19 3.24 9.60
N LEU A 118 -18.12 2.46 9.48
CA LEU A 118 -18.10 1.18 8.78
C LEU A 118 -18.08 0.05 9.80
N ILE A 119 -18.46 -1.15 9.39
CA ILE A 119 -18.36 -2.32 10.26
C ILE A 119 -16.89 -2.72 10.36
N LYS A 120 -16.37 -2.81 11.59
CA LYS A 120 -15.02 -3.29 11.85
C LYS A 120 -14.89 -4.77 11.45
N PRO A 121 -13.96 -5.13 10.56
CA PRO A 121 -13.76 -6.54 10.21
C PRO A 121 -13.07 -7.29 11.35
N ALA A 122 -13.41 -8.57 11.49
CA ALA A 122 -12.57 -9.51 12.24
C ALA A 122 -11.20 -9.67 11.56
N ASP A 123 -10.18 -10.05 12.32
CA ASP A 123 -8.79 -10.07 11.85
C ASP A 123 -8.59 -10.99 10.63
N GLU A 124 -9.28 -12.13 10.59
CA GLU A 124 -9.24 -13.09 9.49
C GLU A 124 -9.87 -12.52 8.21
N HIS A 125 -10.78 -11.55 8.36
CA HIS A 125 -11.58 -11.00 7.27
C HIS A 125 -11.09 -9.63 6.76
N LYS A 126 -10.04 -9.06 7.35
CA LYS A 126 -9.50 -7.73 6.98
C LYS A 126 -9.24 -7.58 5.47
N LYS A 127 -8.65 -8.59 4.84
CA LYS A 127 -8.33 -8.60 3.41
C LYS A 127 -9.58 -8.59 2.53
N ALA A 128 -10.55 -9.45 2.84
CA ALA A 128 -11.82 -9.50 2.11
C ALA A 128 -12.61 -8.21 2.30
N TRP A 129 -12.68 -7.70 3.52
CA TRP A 129 -13.30 -6.42 3.84
C TRP A 129 -12.69 -5.28 3.04
N PHE A 130 -11.35 -5.22 2.96
CA PHE A 130 -10.68 -4.16 2.23
C PHE A 130 -10.92 -4.25 0.72
N ASN A 131 -10.89 -5.45 0.13
CA ASN A 131 -11.26 -5.62 -1.28
C ASN A 131 -12.69 -5.18 -1.57
N ASN A 132 -13.63 -5.43 -0.66
CA ASN A 132 -15.02 -4.96 -0.78
C ASN A 132 -15.11 -3.44 -0.61
N LEU A 133 -14.30 -2.84 0.26
CA LEU A 133 -14.22 -1.39 0.39
C LEU A 133 -13.77 -0.74 -0.94
N LEU A 134 -12.80 -1.32 -1.65
CA LEU A 134 -12.32 -0.78 -2.93
C LEU A 134 -13.39 -0.72 -4.01
N THR A 135 -14.39 -1.60 -3.97
CA THR A 135 -15.48 -1.65 -4.95
C THR A 135 -16.73 -0.90 -4.50
N ASN A 136 -16.86 -0.60 -3.21
CA ASN A 136 -18.01 0.08 -2.63
C ASN A 136 -17.81 1.59 -2.51
N LYS A 137 -18.32 2.35 -3.50
CA LYS A 137 -18.24 3.82 -3.53
C LYS A 137 -18.86 4.50 -2.31
N GLN A 138 -19.96 3.97 -1.78
CA GLN A 138 -20.62 4.55 -0.61
C GLN A 138 -19.75 4.39 0.65
N ALA A 139 -19.15 3.22 0.84
CA ALA A 139 -18.24 2.95 1.95
C ALA A 139 -16.97 3.82 1.86
N VAL A 140 -16.42 4.01 0.65
CA VAL A 140 -15.30 4.94 0.43
C VAL A 140 -15.73 6.36 0.80
N THR A 141 -16.89 6.83 0.34
CA THR A 141 -17.40 8.19 0.66
C THR A 141 -17.55 8.40 2.17
N LYS A 142 -18.06 7.40 2.90
CA LYS A 142 -18.11 7.44 4.36
C LYS A 142 -16.72 7.57 4.98
N MET A 143 -15.76 6.75 4.54
CA MET A 143 -14.37 6.84 4.99
C MET A 143 -13.76 8.22 4.73
N GLU A 144 -14.04 8.84 3.56
CA GLU A 144 -13.59 10.20 3.29
C GLU A 144 -14.19 11.22 4.27
N GLY A 145 -15.49 11.09 4.58
CA GLY A 145 -16.18 11.94 5.55
C GLY A 145 -15.52 11.88 6.93
N ALA A 146 -15.32 10.67 7.45
CA ALA A 146 -14.67 10.45 8.74
C ALA A 146 -13.26 11.09 8.82
N PHE A 147 -12.46 10.94 7.76
CA PHE A 147 -11.10 11.49 7.73
C PHE A 147 -11.04 12.99 7.47
N ARG A 148 -12.07 13.57 6.84
CA ARG A 148 -12.23 15.04 6.78
C ARG A 148 -12.55 15.61 8.15
N THR A 149 -13.43 14.96 8.92
CA THR A 149 -13.68 15.34 10.32
C THR A 149 -12.40 15.31 11.13
N SER A 150 -11.62 14.22 11.04
CA SER A 150 -10.32 14.10 11.72
C SER A 150 -9.35 15.21 11.34
N ARG A 151 -9.28 15.58 10.05
CA ARG A 151 -8.46 16.69 9.58
C ARG A 151 -8.86 18.02 10.17
N ASN A 152 -10.16 18.35 10.11
CA ASN A 152 -10.65 19.61 10.64
C ASN A 152 -10.30 19.76 12.13
N ILE A 153 -10.44 18.67 12.91
CA ILE A 153 -10.04 18.64 14.32
C ILE A 153 -8.54 18.92 14.47
N CYS A 154 -7.69 18.25 13.69
CA CYS A 154 -6.24 18.46 13.77
C CYS A 154 -5.84 19.88 13.38
N ASP A 155 -6.48 20.46 12.36
CA ASP A 155 -6.22 21.83 11.91
C ASP A 155 -6.59 22.84 13.01
N THR A 156 -7.74 22.66 13.68
CA THR A 156 -8.15 23.49 14.84
C THR A 156 -7.14 23.38 15.99
N LEU A 157 -6.75 22.17 16.38
CA LEU A 157 -5.81 21.95 17.48
C LEU A 157 -4.41 22.52 17.18
N THR A 158 -4.01 22.56 15.91
CA THR A 158 -2.73 23.16 15.51
C THR A 158 -2.78 24.68 15.62
N GLN A 159 -3.89 25.31 15.22
CA GLN A 159 -4.07 26.77 15.34
C GLN A 159 -4.09 27.26 16.78
N GLU A 160 -4.75 26.53 17.69
CA GLU A 160 -4.78 26.85 19.12
C GLU A 160 -3.37 26.89 19.74
N ARG A 161 -2.48 26.02 19.27
CA ARG A 161 -1.08 25.97 19.73
C ARG A 161 -0.27 27.17 19.23
N ASP A 162 -0.46 27.59 17.99
CA ASP A 162 0.28 28.72 17.40
C ASP A 162 -0.12 30.08 18.01
N HIS A 163 -1.21 30.13 18.79
CA HIS A 163 -1.74 31.34 19.42
C HIS A 163 -1.45 31.44 20.92
N ASN A 164 -0.77 30.46 21.50
CA ASN A 164 -0.49 30.34 22.94
C ASN A 164 1.02 30.26 23.20
#